data_AF-A0A1B6KF00-F1
#
_entry.id   AF-A0A1B6KF00-F1
#
_cell.length_a   1.000
_cell.length_b   1.000
_cell.length_c   1.000
_cell.angle_alpha   90.00
_cell.angle_beta   90.00
_cell.angle_gamma   90.00
#
_symmetry.space_group_name_H-M   'P 1'
#
loop_
_entity.id
_entity.type
_entity.pdbx_description
1 polymer ?
#
loop_
_entity_poly.entity_id
_entity_poly.type
_entity_poly.pdbx_seq_one_letter_code
_entity_poly.pdbx_strand_id
1 'polypeptide(L)'
;IDSVQPGDTQGLVSQLTAFYTDAQFKAPHLKQLQLLANSDVNVYAYQFEQGGVDLYGKDFNISGAGHGTELVFLFGPTLIQSSVGRRFSSAEERLSIAMKRIWADFIRQGSLGSNPYGYGFSWRKYSIEEDNYIILRTQTTLQPDRLKPDSDVMGRYRISLWNELLPQIRNISASQTTTVQNRVKGMQLTTDQPYRSAMYTLIGFVVVLLILLIVCVILLKRRAKERE
;
A
#
# COMPACT_ATOMS: atom_id res chain seq x y z
N ILE A 1 -20.79 -16.76 0.04
CA ILE A 1 -20.15 -16.45 -1.25
C ILE A 1 -20.93 -15.26 -1.78
N ASP A 2 -20.31 -14.08 -1.82
CA ASP A 2 -20.98 -12.85 -2.28
C ASP A 2 -21.28 -13.00 -3.76
N SER A 3 -22.50 -13.41 -4.09
CA SER A 3 -22.92 -13.60 -5.47
C SER A 3 -23.30 -12.25 -6.05
N VAL A 4 -22.39 -11.65 -6.80
CA VAL A 4 -22.72 -10.55 -7.71
C VAL A 4 -23.63 -11.09 -8.81
N GLN A 5 -24.76 -10.42 -9.06
CA GLN A 5 -25.73 -10.86 -10.06
C GLN A 5 -25.14 -10.72 -11.47
N PRO A 6 -25.49 -11.61 -12.42
CA PRO A 6 -25.08 -11.45 -13.82
C PRO A 6 -25.51 -10.08 -14.36
N GLY A 7 -24.56 -9.33 -14.92
CA GLY A 7 -24.77 -7.97 -15.43
C GLY A 7 -24.56 -6.84 -14.41
N ASP A 8 -24.34 -7.14 -13.13
CA ASP A 8 -24.00 -6.15 -12.11
C ASP A 8 -22.51 -5.77 -12.18
N THR A 9 -22.21 -4.84 -13.08
CA THR A 9 -20.86 -4.32 -13.30
C THR A 9 -20.31 -3.58 -12.07
N GLN A 10 -21.14 -2.89 -11.29
CA GLN A 10 -20.71 -2.19 -10.09
C GLN A 10 -20.33 -3.16 -8.96
N GLY A 11 -21.12 -4.22 -8.78
CA GLY A 11 -20.80 -5.29 -7.86
C GLY A 11 -19.46 -5.96 -8.19
N LEU A 12 -19.18 -6.21 -9.49
CA LEU A 12 -17.90 -6.77 -9.93
C LEU A 12 -16.73 -5.82 -9.65
N VAL A 13 -16.88 -4.53 -9.97
CA VAL A 13 -15.84 -3.51 -9.70
C VAL A 13 -15.57 -3.41 -8.20
N SER A 14 -16.62 -3.45 -7.36
CA SER A 14 -16.49 -3.43 -5.90
C SER A 14 -15.71 -4.65 -5.39
N GLN A 15 -16.04 -5.85 -5.86
CA GLN A 15 -15.34 -7.09 -5.46
C GLN A 15 -13.87 -7.09 -5.93
N LEU A 16 -13.59 -6.60 -7.14
CA LEU A 16 -12.22 -6.45 -7.63
C LEU A 16 -11.42 -5.44 -6.81
N THR A 17 -12.06 -4.32 -6.45
CA THR A 17 -11.46 -3.28 -5.60
C THR A 17 -11.15 -3.83 -4.21
N ALA A 18 -12.07 -4.60 -3.62
CA ALA A 18 -11.86 -5.26 -2.33
C ALA A 18 -10.72 -6.28 -2.40
N PHE A 19 -10.69 -7.14 -3.43
CA PHE A 19 -9.62 -8.10 -3.65
C PHE A 19 -8.25 -7.43 -3.74
N TYR A 20 -8.13 -6.37 -4.55
CA TYR A 20 -6.89 -5.60 -4.71
C TYR A 20 -6.48 -4.92 -3.40
N THR A 21 -7.44 -4.31 -2.70
CA THR A 21 -7.21 -3.64 -1.41
C THR A 21 -6.72 -4.63 -0.35
N ASP A 22 -7.35 -5.81 -0.28
CA ASP A 22 -6.97 -6.87 0.65
C ASP A 22 -5.56 -7.38 0.36
N ALA A 23 -5.24 -7.66 -0.91
CA ALA A 23 -3.95 -8.20 -1.33
C ALA A 23 -2.78 -7.22 -1.13
N GLN A 24 -2.95 -5.96 -1.56
CA GLN A 24 -1.86 -4.99 -1.63
C GLN A 24 -1.68 -4.19 -0.34
N PHE A 25 -2.75 -3.95 0.42
CA PHE A 25 -2.73 -3.02 1.55
C PHE A 25 -3.20 -3.68 2.85
N LYS A 26 -4.44 -4.17 2.92
CA LYS A 26 -5.07 -4.56 4.20
C LYS A 26 -4.40 -5.79 4.81
N ALA A 27 -4.19 -6.86 4.05
CA ALA A 27 -3.57 -8.08 4.57
C ALA A 27 -2.12 -7.87 5.05
N PRO A 28 -1.20 -7.26 4.26
CA PRO A 28 0.15 -6.98 4.74
C PRO A 28 0.16 -6.01 5.92
N HIS A 29 -0.69 -4.98 5.93
CA HIS A 29 -0.79 -4.02 7.04
C HIS A 29 -1.27 -4.69 8.34
N LEU A 30 -2.31 -5.55 8.27
CA LEU A 30 -2.76 -6.30 9.45
C LEU A 30 -1.70 -7.26 9.96
N LYS A 31 -0.95 -7.91 9.05
CA LYS A 31 0.19 -8.75 9.45
C LYS A 31 1.27 -7.94 10.17
N GLN A 32 1.58 -6.75 9.65
CA GLN A 32 2.52 -5.83 10.30
C GLN A 32 2.02 -5.38 11.68
N LEU A 33 0.74 -5.01 11.80
CA LEU A 33 0.15 -4.63 13.08
C LEU A 33 0.24 -5.75 14.11
N GLN A 34 -0.04 -7.00 13.74
CA GLN A 34 0.12 -8.16 14.62
C GLN A 34 1.58 -8.34 15.08
N LEU A 35 2.55 -8.16 14.19
CA LEU A 35 3.96 -8.28 14.54
C LEU A 35 4.41 -7.15 15.48
N LEU A 36 3.97 -5.92 15.23
CA LEU A 36 4.31 -4.77 16.06
C LEU A 36 3.60 -4.79 17.42
N ALA A 37 2.35 -5.25 17.48
CA ALA A 37 1.59 -5.37 18.71
C ALA A 37 2.20 -6.37 19.70
N ASN A 38 2.93 -7.37 19.18
CA ASN A 38 3.70 -8.34 19.99
C ASN A 38 5.07 -7.81 20.43
N SER A 39 5.41 -6.56 20.12
CA SER A 39 6.68 -5.93 20.50
C SER A 39 6.47 -4.83 21.54
N ASP A 40 7.54 -4.37 22.17
CA ASP A 40 7.49 -3.40 23.28
C ASP A 40 7.32 -1.94 22.81
N VAL A 41 6.62 -1.72 21.68
CA VAL A 41 6.43 -0.41 21.04
C VAL A 41 4.98 0.05 21.12
N ASN A 42 4.78 1.36 21.16
CA ASN A 42 3.43 1.92 21.11
C ASN A 42 2.89 1.88 19.69
N VAL A 43 1.92 1.00 19.44
CA VAL A 43 1.24 0.88 18.14
C VAL A 43 -0.10 1.60 18.18
N TYR A 44 -0.40 2.38 17.15
CA TYR A 44 -1.68 3.04 16.94
C TYR A 44 -2.12 2.80 15.50
N ALA A 45 -3.38 2.40 15.30
CA ALA A 45 -3.92 2.07 13.99
C ALA A 45 -5.18 2.89 13.68
N TYR A 46 -5.34 3.27 12.42
CA TYR A 46 -6.55 3.91 11.92
C TYR A 46 -6.95 3.39 10.55
N GLN A 47 -8.22 3.60 10.20
CA GLN A 47 -8.76 3.40 8.88
C GLN A 47 -9.32 4.73 8.37
N PHE A 48 -8.86 5.15 7.19
CA PHE A 48 -9.36 6.36 6.56
C PHE A 48 -10.52 6.00 5.62
N GLU A 49 -11.69 6.58 5.84
CA GLU A 49 -12.93 6.25 5.11
C GLU A 49 -13.56 7.45 4.42
N GLN A 50 -12.89 8.61 4.45
CA GLN A 50 -13.43 9.79 3.81
C GLN A 50 -13.39 9.64 2.28
N GLY A 51 -14.56 9.49 1.68
CA GLY A 51 -14.71 9.55 0.23
C GLY A 51 -14.85 10.97 -0.31
N GLY A 52 -15.10 11.08 -1.63
CA GLY A 52 -15.40 12.35 -2.30
C GLY A 52 -14.18 13.21 -2.66
N VAL A 53 -12.96 12.71 -2.42
CA VAL A 53 -11.74 13.23 -3.04
C VAL A 53 -11.30 12.23 -4.10
N ASP A 54 -11.39 12.66 -5.35
CA ASP A 54 -10.95 11.90 -6.51
C ASP A 54 -9.75 12.62 -7.12
N LEU A 55 -8.60 11.95 -7.09
CA LEU A 55 -7.33 12.49 -7.59
C LEU A 55 -7.10 12.20 -9.07
N TYR A 56 -7.86 11.28 -9.66
CA TYR A 56 -7.64 10.80 -11.03
C TYR A 56 -8.75 11.20 -12.00
N GLY A 57 -9.83 11.81 -11.50
CA GLY A 57 -10.97 12.18 -12.32
C GLY A 57 -12.03 11.07 -12.30
N LYS A 58 -13.30 11.50 -12.36
CA LYS A 58 -14.52 10.74 -12.02
C LYS A 58 -14.86 9.60 -12.98
N ASP A 59 -13.90 8.77 -13.34
CA ASP A 59 -14.09 7.72 -14.33
C ASP A 59 -14.85 6.53 -13.74
N PHE A 60 -14.80 6.36 -12.42
CA PHE A 60 -15.51 5.29 -11.73
C PHE A 60 -16.33 5.83 -10.56
N ASN A 61 -17.63 5.52 -10.53
CA ASN A 61 -18.52 5.83 -9.41
C ASN A 61 -18.24 4.89 -8.21
N ILE A 62 -16.98 4.86 -7.76
CA ILE A 62 -16.53 4.04 -6.64
C ILE A 62 -16.70 4.88 -5.38
N SER A 63 -17.36 4.30 -4.38
CA SER A 63 -17.52 4.91 -3.06
C SER A 63 -16.34 4.57 -2.15
N GLY A 64 -16.11 5.42 -1.15
CA GLY A 64 -15.04 5.24 -0.16
C GLY A 64 -13.81 6.08 -0.43
N ALA A 65 -12.76 5.83 0.35
CA ALA A 65 -11.49 6.55 0.25
C ALA A 65 -10.57 5.91 -0.79
N GLY A 66 -10.15 6.68 -1.79
CA GLY A 66 -9.11 6.26 -2.72
C GLY A 66 -7.73 6.20 -2.05
N HIS A 67 -6.82 5.41 -2.61
CA HIS A 67 -5.46 5.33 -2.10
C HIS A 67 -4.75 6.70 -2.12
N GLY A 68 -4.13 7.08 -1.00
CA GLY A 68 -3.39 8.34 -0.85
C GLY A 68 -4.28 9.57 -0.65
N THR A 69 -5.61 9.42 -0.66
CA THR A 69 -6.53 10.56 -0.45
C THR A 69 -6.42 11.12 0.97
N GLU A 70 -6.00 10.32 1.96
CA GLU A 70 -5.75 10.76 3.34
C GLU A 70 -4.62 11.78 3.44
N LEU A 71 -3.60 11.68 2.58
CA LEU A 71 -2.47 12.62 2.56
C LEU A 71 -2.95 14.03 2.25
N VAL A 72 -3.96 14.13 1.41
CA VAL A 72 -4.55 15.40 1.03
C VAL A 72 -5.19 16.10 2.24
N PHE A 73 -5.78 15.33 3.15
CA PHE A 73 -6.29 15.84 4.43
C PHE A 73 -5.18 16.14 5.42
N LEU A 74 -4.10 15.35 5.42
CA LEU A 74 -2.96 15.55 6.30
C LEU A 74 -2.18 16.83 5.95
N PHE A 75 -1.89 17.07 4.67
CA PHE A 75 -1.15 18.25 4.21
C PHE A 75 -2.04 19.49 4.06
N GLY A 76 -3.36 19.31 3.95
CA GLY A 76 -4.34 20.36 4.15
C GLY A 76 -4.84 21.04 2.86
N PRO A 77 -5.55 22.18 3.00
CA PRO A 77 -6.39 22.74 1.94
C PRO A 77 -5.63 23.22 0.71
N THR A 78 -4.36 23.60 0.85
CA THR A 78 -3.52 24.02 -0.29
C THR A 78 -3.33 22.89 -1.29
N LEU A 79 -3.13 21.66 -0.81
CA LEU A 79 -2.95 20.48 -1.65
C LEU A 79 -4.24 20.10 -2.39
N ILE A 80 -5.41 20.22 -1.75
CA ILE A 80 -6.69 20.07 -2.43
C ILE A 80 -6.87 21.10 -3.53
N GLN A 81 -6.55 22.36 -3.24
CA GLN A 81 -6.73 23.45 -4.18
C GLN A 81 -5.84 23.27 -5.41
N SER A 82 -4.61 22.77 -5.24
CA SER A 82 -3.69 22.50 -6.34
C SER A 82 -4.01 21.20 -7.11
N SER A 83 -4.40 20.13 -6.40
CA SER A 83 -4.53 18.80 -7.01
C SER A 83 -5.93 18.52 -7.54
N VAL A 84 -6.97 19.04 -6.88
CA VAL A 84 -8.38 18.76 -7.21
C VAL A 84 -9.09 20.01 -7.76
N GLY A 85 -8.51 21.21 -7.58
CA GLY A 85 -9.07 22.46 -8.09
C GLY A 85 -10.31 22.96 -7.33
N ARG A 86 -10.63 22.38 -6.17
CA ARG A 86 -11.72 22.83 -5.29
C ARG A 86 -11.20 23.27 -3.93
N ARG A 87 -12.09 23.74 -3.06
CA ARG A 87 -11.79 23.97 -1.64
C ARG A 87 -12.34 22.82 -0.79
N PHE A 88 -11.82 22.68 0.43
CA PHE A 88 -12.47 21.86 1.44
C PHE A 88 -13.84 22.42 1.79
N SER A 89 -14.78 21.51 2.01
CA SER A 89 -15.98 21.81 2.79
C SER A 89 -15.60 22.03 4.25
N SER A 90 -16.47 22.69 5.02
CA SER A 90 -16.23 22.92 6.45
C SER A 90 -16.06 21.62 7.25
N ALA A 91 -16.68 20.52 6.81
CA ALA A 91 -16.53 19.23 7.44
C ALA A 91 -15.15 18.60 7.15
N GLU A 92 -14.68 18.70 5.90
CA GLU A 92 -13.36 18.22 5.50
C GLU A 92 -12.23 19.02 6.16
N GLU A 93 -12.44 20.33 6.33
CA GLU A 93 -11.50 21.19 7.05
C GLU A 93 -11.37 20.78 8.53
N ARG A 94 -12.49 20.48 9.20
CA ARG A 94 -12.46 19.95 10.58
C ARG A 94 -11.73 18.61 10.66
N LEU A 95 -11.96 17.71 9.71
CA LEU A 95 -11.24 16.44 9.64
C LEU A 95 -9.73 16.66 9.43
N SER A 96 -9.34 17.55 8.52
CA SER A 96 -7.93 17.90 8.27
C SER A 96 -7.26 18.47 9.53
N ILE A 97 -7.94 19.35 10.27
CA ILE A 97 -7.44 19.90 11.53
C ILE A 97 -7.27 18.79 12.58
N ALA A 98 -8.25 17.91 12.72
CA ALA A 98 -8.19 16.79 13.66
C ALA A 98 -7.03 15.83 13.32
N MET A 99 -6.88 15.45 12.05
CA MET A 99 -5.78 14.60 11.58
C MET A 99 -4.42 15.21 11.87
N LYS A 100 -4.21 16.49 11.49
CA LYS A 100 -2.94 17.18 11.76
C LYS A 100 -2.61 17.23 13.24
N ARG A 101 -3.62 17.47 14.09
CA ARG A 101 -3.44 17.47 15.55
C ARG A 101 -2.97 16.11 16.06
N ILE A 102 -3.65 15.03 15.66
CA ILE A 102 -3.29 13.66 16.02
C ILE A 102 -1.85 13.36 15.62
N TRP A 103 -1.50 13.61 14.35
CA TRP A 103 -0.15 13.34 13.86
C TRP A 103 0.90 14.18 14.60
N ALA A 104 0.63 15.46 14.86
CA ALA A 104 1.52 16.32 15.62
C ALA A 104 1.70 15.84 17.07
N ASP A 105 0.63 15.38 17.71
CA ASP A 105 0.68 14.88 19.08
C ASP A 105 1.46 13.55 19.15
N PHE A 106 1.27 12.67 18.17
CA PHE A 106 2.05 11.43 18.04
C PHE A 106 3.55 11.73 17.87
N ILE A 107 3.90 12.68 16.99
CA ILE A 107 5.29 13.08 16.75
C ILE A 107 5.93 13.65 18.02
N ARG A 108 5.19 14.46 18.80
CA ARG A 108 5.72 15.09 20.02
C ARG A 108 5.86 14.13 21.19
N GLN A 109 4.89 13.23 21.38
CA GLN A 109 4.73 12.47 22.63
C GLN A 109 4.99 10.97 22.46
N GLY A 110 4.97 10.44 21.24
CA GLY A 110 5.01 9.00 20.96
C GLY A 110 3.82 8.22 21.54
N SER A 111 2.85 8.90 22.13
CA SER A 111 1.65 8.33 22.72
C SER A 111 0.48 9.29 22.59
N LEU A 112 -0.70 8.73 22.31
CA LEU A 112 -1.95 9.48 22.02
C LEU A 112 -3.02 9.28 23.11
N GLY A 113 -2.63 8.71 24.26
CA GLY A 113 -3.55 8.16 25.26
C GLY A 113 -3.63 8.90 26.59
N SER A 114 -2.87 9.98 26.80
CA SER A 114 -2.72 10.56 28.13
C SER A 114 -2.85 12.08 28.10
N ASN A 115 -4.09 12.58 28.04
CA ASN A 115 -4.34 13.91 28.60
C ASN A 115 -4.62 13.73 30.11
N PRO A 116 -3.73 14.14 31.02
CA PRO A 116 -3.94 14.02 32.46
C PRO A 116 -5.15 14.81 32.98
N TYR A 117 -5.68 15.74 32.20
CA TYR A 117 -6.83 16.56 32.56
C TYR A 117 -8.18 16.00 32.08
N GLY A 118 -8.22 14.83 31.45
CA GLY A 118 -9.47 14.17 31.02
C GLY A 118 -10.25 14.87 29.89
N TYR A 119 -9.85 16.08 29.50
CA TYR A 119 -10.46 16.83 28.40
C TYR A 119 -9.78 16.53 27.07
N GLY A 120 -10.34 15.62 26.28
CA GLY A 120 -9.87 15.39 24.92
C GLY A 120 -10.12 13.99 24.41
N PHE A 121 -9.79 13.81 23.14
CA PHE A 121 -9.81 12.53 22.44
C PHE A 121 -8.77 11.57 23.03
N SER A 122 -9.20 10.36 23.40
CA SER A 122 -8.30 9.29 23.87
C SER A 122 -8.18 8.23 22.79
N TRP A 123 -6.99 8.12 22.19
CA TRP A 123 -6.66 7.05 21.26
C TRP A 123 -5.91 5.97 22.03
N ARG A 124 -6.53 4.80 22.17
CA ARG A 124 -5.92 3.63 22.82
C ARG A 124 -4.91 2.95 21.90
N LYS A 125 -3.81 2.45 22.47
CA LYS A 125 -2.84 1.64 21.75
C LYS A 125 -3.54 0.42 21.13
N TYR A 126 -3.17 0.07 19.90
CA TYR A 126 -3.67 -1.12 19.21
C TYR A 126 -3.30 -2.38 20.00
N SER A 127 -4.25 -3.30 20.16
CA SER A 127 -4.07 -4.62 20.73
C SER A 127 -4.71 -5.67 19.81
N ILE A 128 -4.14 -6.87 19.79
CA ILE A 128 -4.64 -7.98 18.95
C ILE A 128 -6.01 -8.46 19.46
N GLU A 129 -6.22 -8.42 20.78
CA GLU A 129 -7.43 -8.87 21.44
C GLU A 129 -8.62 -7.94 21.17
N GLU A 130 -8.37 -6.63 21.22
CA GLU A 130 -9.40 -5.62 21.03
C GLU A 130 -9.56 -5.20 19.56
N ASP A 131 -8.58 -5.49 18.71
CA ASP A 131 -8.47 -5.05 17.31
C ASP A 131 -8.82 -3.56 17.14
N ASN A 132 -8.32 -2.73 18.07
CA ASN A 132 -8.81 -1.39 18.25
C ASN A 132 -8.09 -0.39 17.33
N TYR A 133 -8.84 0.21 16.42
CA TYR A 133 -8.37 1.29 15.56
C TYR A 133 -9.40 2.40 15.51
N ILE A 134 -9.04 3.51 14.88
CA ILE A 134 -9.93 4.67 14.75
C ILE A 134 -10.33 4.88 13.31
N ILE A 135 -11.60 5.20 13.07
CA ILE A 135 -12.09 5.55 11.75
C ILE A 135 -12.05 7.06 11.55
N LEU A 136 -11.38 7.50 10.48
CA LEU A 136 -11.26 8.90 10.11
C LEU A 136 -12.19 9.20 8.92
N ARG A 137 -13.25 9.96 9.18
CA ARG A 137 -14.24 10.46 8.19
C ARG A 137 -14.88 11.75 8.70
N THR A 138 -15.49 12.55 7.83
CA THR A 138 -16.07 13.89 8.15
C THR A 138 -17.16 13.88 9.23
N GLN A 139 -17.87 12.77 9.41
CA GLN A 139 -18.75 12.52 10.54
C GLN A 139 -17.96 11.94 11.72
N THR A 140 -16.83 12.54 12.08
CA THR A 140 -15.93 11.95 13.07
C THR A 140 -16.62 11.94 14.43
N THR A 141 -17.22 10.82 14.80
CA THR A 141 -17.20 10.41 16.20
C THR A 141 -15.71 10.18 16.47
N LEU A 142 -15.03 11.13 17.09
CA LEU A 142 -13.70 10.93 17.68
C LEU A 142 -13.83 10.01 18.90
N GLN A 143 -14.55 8.91 18.74
CA GLN A 143 -14.61 7.80 19.66
C GLN A 143 -13.93 6.66 18.90
N PRO A 144 -13.12 5.84 19.58
CA PRO A 144 -12.62 4.62 18.96
C PRO A 144 -13.82 3.81 18.51
N ASP A 145 -14.06 3.75 17.20
CA ASP A 145 -15.03 2.82 16.64
C ASP A 145 -14.45 1.44 16.91
N ARG A 146 -14.95 0.81 17.97
CA ARG A 146 -14.71 -0.62 18.18
C ARG A 146 -15.42 -1.29 17.03
N LEU A 147 -14.71 -1.89 16.07
CA LEU A 147 -15.35 -3.00 15.39
C LEU A 147 -15.70 -3.99 16.48
N LYS A 148 -16.99 -4.28 16.61
CA LYS A 148 -17.38 -5.47 17.33
C LYS A 148 -16.65 -6.61 16.63
N PRO A 149 -15.89 -7.45 17.33
CA PRO A 149 -15.17 -8.58 16.71
C PRO A 149 -16.05 -9.44 15.79
N ASP A 150 -17.37 -9.42 15.99
CA ASP A 150 -18.39 -10.12 15.21
C ASP A 150 -18.87 -9.43 13.92
N SER A 151 -18.58 -8.16 13.66
CA SER A 151 -19.23 -7.44 12.55
C SER A 151 -18.60 -7.67 11.17
N ASP A 152 -17.33 -8.11 11.08
CA ASP A 152 -16.63 -8.35 9.81
C ASP A 152 -16.00 -9.76 9.74
N VAL A 153 -16.79 -10.78 10.07
CA VAL A 153 -16.37 -12.18 9.96
C VAL A 153 -15.88 -12.52 8.54
N MET A 154 -16.56 -12.01 7.51
CA MET A 154 -16.13 -12.23 6.12
C MET A 154 -14.80 -11.56 5.80
N GLY A 155 -14.55 -10.34 6.29
CA GLY A 155 -13.26 -9.70 6.14
C GLY A 155 -12.13 -10.51 6.75
N ARG A 156 -12.34 -11.12 7.92
CA ARG A 156 -11.33 -12.00 8.55
C ARG A 156 -10.96 -13.19 7.65
N TYR A 157 -11.94 -13.85 7.04
CA TYR A 157 -11.69 -14.93 6.09
C TYR A 157 -10.94 -14.46 4.82
N ARG A 158 -11.29 -13.27 4.31
CA ARG A 158 -10.54 -12.69 3.17
C ARG A 158 -9.10 -12.39 3.54
N ILE A 159 -8.83 -11.93 4.76
CA ILE A 159 -7.45 -11.67 5.22
C ILE A 159 -6.69 -12.96 5.51
N SER A 160 -7.34 -13.99 6.09
CA SER A 160 -6.69 -15.29 6.33
C SER A 160 -6.36 -16.01 5.04
N LEU A 161 -7.13 -15.82 3.96
CA LEU A 161 -6.76 -16.26 2.61
C LEU A 161 -5.35 -15.78 2.25
N TRP A 162 -5.07 -14.47 2.43
CA TRP A 162 -3.79 -13.87 2.08
C TRP A 162 -2.65 -14.22 3.04
N ASN A 163 -2.92 -14.16 4.35
CA ASN A 163 -1.88 -14.28 5.37
C ASN A 163 -1.61 -15.72 5.83
N GLU A 164 -2.55 -16.64 5.63
CA GLU A 164 -2.47 -18.02 6.11
C GLU A 164 -2.55 -19.03 4.95
N LEU A 165 -3.65 -19.02 4.18
CA LEU A 165 -3.93 -20.07 3.21
C LEU A 165 -2.98 -20.06 2.00
N LEU A 166 -2.80 -18.90 1.34
CA LEU A 166 -1.94 -18.79 0.17
C LEU A 166 -0.47 -19.17 0.47
N PRO A 167 0.14 -18.69 1.58
CA PRO A 167 1.46 -19.17 2.00
C PRO A 167 1.53 -20.67 2.24
N GLN A 168 0.51 -21.26 2.88
CA GLN A 168 0.46 -22.71 3.11
C GLN A 168 0.41 -23.51 1.80
N ILE A 169 -0.42 -23.10 0.85
CA ILE A 169 -0.50 -23.74 -0.48
C ILE A 169 0.85 -23.65 -1.19
N ARG A 170 1.48 -22.48 -1.19
CA ARG A 170 2.82 -22.30 -1.77
C ARG A 170 3.84 -23.26 -1.15
N ASN A 171 3.82 -23.42 0.17
CA ASN A 171 4.74 -24.31 0.88
C ASN A 171 4.50 -25.78 0.55
N ILE A 172 3.24 -26.19 0.38
CA ILE A 172 2.88 -27.55 -0.07
C ILE A 172 3.38 -27.79 -1.49
N SER A 173 3.12 -26.88 -2.43
CA SER A 173 3.59 -26.99 -3.81
C SER A 173 5.13 -27.02 -3.90
N ALA A 174 5.82 -26.20 -3.09
CA ALA A 174 7.28 -26.21 -3.02
C ALA A 174 7.83 -27.54 -2.45
N SER A 175 7.19 -28.09 -1.42
CA SER A 175 7.56 -29.37 -0.83
C SER A 175 7.36 -30.51 -1.84
N GLN A 176 6.25 -30.53 -2.58
CA GLN A 176 6.00 -31.52 -3.64
C GLN A 176 7.00 -31.39 -4.80
N THR A 177 7.36 -30.16 -5.19
CA THR A 177 8.36 -29.92 -6.25
C THR A 177 9.75 -30.41 -5.83
N THR A 178 10.13 -30.26 -4.56
CA THR A 178 11.40 -30.77 -4.02
C THR A 178 11.44 -32.30 -4.08
N THR A 179 10.34 -32.98 -3.76
CA THR A 179 10.22 -34.45 -3.83
C THR A 179 10.25 -34.96 -5.28
N VAL A 180 9.66 -34.22 -6.23
CA VAL A 180 9.70 -34.55 -7.66
C VAL A 180 11.08 -34.27 -8.27
N GLN A 181 11.75 -33.17 -7.94
CA GLN A 181 13.12 -32.89 -8.42
C GLN A 181 14.14 -33.93 -7.94
N ASN A 182 13.99 -34.48 -6.73
CA ASN A 182 14.81 -35.61 -6.28
C ASN A 182 14.54 -36.91 -7.05
N ARG A 183 13.36 -37.06 -7.67
CA ARG A 183 13.00 -38.20 -8.54
C ARG A 183 13.36 -37.98 -10.02
N VAL A 184 13.44 -36.72 -10.46
CA VAL A 184 13.71 -36.31 -11.86
C VAL A 184 15.19 -35.92 -12.09
N LYS A 185 16.07 -36.08 -11.11
CA LYS A 185 17.54 -36.00 -11.30
C LYS A 185 18.12 -36.98 -12.34
N GLY A 186 17.30 -37.89 -12.88
CA GLY A 186 17.64 -38.77 -14.01
C GLY A 186 17.36 -38.21 -15.41
N MET A 187 16.79 -37.00 -15.56
CA MET A 187 16.50 -36.43 -16.88
C MET A 187 16.72 -34.92 -16.88
N GLN A 188 17.95 -34.51 -17.19
CA GLN A 188 18.28 -33.11 -17.46
C GLN A 188 17.53 -32.66 -18.71
N LEU A 189 16.51 -31.83 -18.53
CA LEU A 189 15.93 -31.04 -19.60
C LEU A 189 16.63 -29.68 -19.62
N THR A 190 17.30 -29.40 -20.74
CA THR A 190 18.07 -28.19 -21.01
C THR A 190 17.22 -26.95 -20.73
N THR A 191 17.63 -26.15 -19.75
CA THR A 191 17.02 -24.86 -19.47
C THR A 191 17.20 -23.94 -20.67
N ASP A 192 16.12 -23.57 -21.33
CA ASP A 192 16.08 -22.55 -22.37
C ASP A 192 16.70 -21.23 -21.87
N GLN A 193 17.86 -20.89 -22.43
CA GLN A 193 18.67 -19.70 -22.15
C GLN A 193 18.71 -18.64 -23.28
N PRO A 194 17.77 -18.54 -24.25
CA PRO A 194 17.96 -17.60 -25.37
C PRO A 194 17.91 -16.13 -24.95
N TYR A 195 17.17 -15.77 -23.90
CA TYR A 195 17.02 -14.38 -23.46
C TYR A 195 18.23 -13.84 -22.70
N ARG A 196 18.97 -14.71 -21.99
CA ARG A 196 20.18 -14.29 -21.25
C ARG A 196 21.33 -13.98 -22.20
N SER A 197 21.55 -14.81 -23.23
CA SER A 197 22.57 -14.54 -24.24
C SER A 197 22.25 -13.28 -25.06
N ALA A 198 20.97 -13.06 -25.40
CA ALA A 198 20.53 -11.83 -26.06
C ALA A 198 20.75 -10.57 -25.20
N MET A 199 20.49 -10.65 -23.89
CA MET A 199 20.71 -9.53 -22.98
C MET A 199 22.21 -9.17 -22.86
N TYR A 200 23.11 -10.16 -22.72
CA TYR A 200 24.55 -9.90 -22.60
C TYR A 200 25.17 -9.38 -23.90
N THR A 201 24.70 -9.83 -25.06
CA THR A 201 25.17 -9.32 -26.35
C THR A 201 24.76 -7.87 -26.57
N LEU A 202 23.53 -7.49 -26.22
CA LEU A 202 23.07 -6.09 -26.28
C LEU A 202 23.90 -5.17 -25.37
N ILE A 203 24.17 -5.60 -24.13
CA ILE A 203 25.00 -4.84 -23.18
C ILE A 203 26.42 -4.65 -23.74
N GLY A 204 27.00 -5.69 -24.34
CA GLY A 204 28.31 -5.63 -24.98
C GLY A 204 28.38 -4.59 -26.10
N PHE A 205 27.37 -4.56 -26.98
CA PHE A 205 27.30 -3.57 -28.08
C PHE A 205 27.22 -2.13 -27.56
N VAL A 206 26.42 -1.88 -26.52
CA VAL A 206 26.29 -0.53 -25.93
C VAL A 206 27.62 -0.06 -25.37
N VAL A 207 28.36 -0.92 -24.66
CA VAL A 207 29.68 -0.58 -24.11
C VAL A 207 30.68 -0.25 -25.21
N VAL A 208 30.71 -1.03 -26.30
CA VAL A 208 31.60 -0.78 -27.45
C VAL A 208 31.28 0.56 -28.12
N LEU A 209 30.00 0.86 -28.34
CA LEU A 209 29.57 2.14 -28.92
C LEU A 209 29.96 3.34 -28.06
N LEU A 210 29.86 3.22 -26.72
CA LEU A 210 30.29 4.28 -25.80
C LEU A 210 31.81 4.51 -25.86
N ILE A 211 32.61 3.44 -25.94
CA ILE A 211 34.07 3.55 -26.09
C ILE A 211 34.43 4.25 -27.41
N LEU A 212 33.79 3.86 -28.52
CA LEU A 212 34.00 4.50 -29.82
C LEU A 212 33.62 5.98 -29.79
N LEU A 213 32.53 6.35 -29.13
CA LEU A 213 32.12 7.74 -28.99
C LEU A 213 33.14 8.55 -28.19
N ILE A 214 33.68 8.01 -27.10
CA ILE A 214 34.75 8.64 -26.31
C ILE A 214 35.99 8.85 -27.18
N VAL A 215 36.41 7.84 -27.96
CA VAL A 215 37.55 7.95 -28.87
C VAL A 215 37.31 9.03 -29.92
N CYS A 216 36.13 9.07 -30.54
CA CYS A 216 35.76 10.11 -31.50
C CYS A 216 35.84 11.52 -30.89
N VAL A 217 35.34 11.70 -29.66
CA VAL A 217 35.42 12.98 -28.94
C VAL A 217 36.88 13.37 -28.66
N ILE A 218 37.73 12.43 -28.26
CA ILE A 218 39.17 12.68 -28.04
C ILE A 218 39.86 13.07 -29.34
N LEU A 219 39.58 12.38 -30.45
CA LEU A 219 40.16 12.68 -31.76
C LEU A 219 39.71 14.05 -32.28
N LEU A 220 38.44 14.41 -32.10
CA LEU A 220 37.92 15.74 -32.44
C LEU A 220 38.58 16.83 -31.60
N LYS A 221 38.74 16.61 -30.29
CA LYS A 221 39.45 17.56 -29.41
C LYS A 221 40.92 17.72 -29.78
N ARG A 222 41.62 16.64 -30.14
CA ARG A 222 43.03 16.73 -30.59
C ARG A 222 43.14 17.51 -31.89
N ARG A 223 42.28 17.24 -32.88
CA ARG A 223 42.28 17.97 -34.15
C ARG A 223 41.90 19.45 -34.01
N ALA A 224 41.02 19.80 -33.06
CA ALA A 224 40.70 21.20 -32.79
C ALA A 224 41.91 21.95 -32.20
N LYS A 225 42.66 21.31 -31.30
CA LYS A 225 43.86 21.89 -30.68
C LYS A 225 45.04 22.03 -31.65
N GLU A 226 45.10 21.22 -32.71
CA GLU A 226 46.12 21.33 -33.78
C GLU A 226 45.81 22.44 -34.80
N ARG A 227 44.61 23.06 -34.73
CA ARG A 227 44.18 24.15 -35.63
C ARG A 227 44.23 25.55 -34.98
N GLU A 228 44.62 25.64 -33.71
CA GLU A 228 44.96 26.88 -32.99
C GLU A 228 46.48 27.03 -32.92
#